data_AF-A0A7V8YUT5-F1
#
_entry.id   AF-A0A7V8YUT5-F1
#
_cell.length_a   1.000
_cell.length_b   1.000
_cell.length_c   1.000
_cell.angle_alpha   90.00
_cell.angle_beta   90.00
_cell.angle_gamma   90.00
#
_symmetry.space_group_name_H-M   'P 1'
#
loop_
_entity.id
_entity.type
_entity.pdbx_description
1 polymer ?
#
loop_
_entity_poly.entity_id
_entity_poly.type
_entity_poly.pdbx_seq_one_letter_code
_entity_poly.pdbx_strand_id
1 'polypeptide(L)'
;MSAPAESEPPKPRFRIPTVGQISAIVGLIAGVLGLVFIAFPALRPEAPPDSGSIEVSDVRVRQPVSFGRYLKRLKLSPATLSEEYLARRGVMIEFQTQIEGFKGKQLPLRWELNDAATNDPVDEDEAVTIVPSTNNEGRTWFVWAPAPETTGKYYVTVTIYQPRKGQVDVPLEAFDSPEFTELAADPAP
;
A
#
# COMPACT_ATOMS: atom_id res chain seq x y z
N MET A 1 -5.54 -53.22 -76.32
CA MET A 1 -6.22 -51.91 -76.37
C MET A 1 -5.94 -51.24 -75.03
N SER A 2 -4.96 -50.34 -74.99
CA SER A 2 -4.50 -49.68 -73.75
C SER A 2 -4.97 -48.23 -73.75
N ALA A 3 -5.54 -47.81 -72.62
CA ALA A 3 -6.08 -46.49 -72.35
C ALA A 3 -4.98 -45.40 -72.25
N PRO A 4 -5.30 -44.12 -72.53
CA PRO A 4 -4.33 -43.03 -72.51
C PRO A 4 -4.06 -42.53 -71.08
N ALA A 5 -2.83 -42.06 -70.85
CA ALA A 5 -2.39 -41.54 -69.56
C ALA A 5 -3.09 -40.21 -69.21
N GLU A 6 -3.69 -40.19 -68.03
CA GLU A 6 -4.28 -39.03 -67.36
C GLU A 6 -3.19 -38.01 -66.98
N SER A 7 -3.46 -36.73 -67.21
CA SER A 7 -2.55 -35.62 -66.92
C SER A 7 -2.81 -35.06 -65.52
N GLU A 8 -1.77 -35.02 -64.67
CA GLU A 8 -1.86 -34.39 -63.34
C GLU A 8 -1.93 -32.85 -63.44
N PRO A 9 -2.77 -32.18 -62.64
CA PRO A 9 -2.85 -30.72 -62.60
C PRO A 9 -1.67 -30.10 -61.81
N PRO A 10 -1.19 -28.91 -62.18
CA PRO A 10 -0.05 -28.26 -61.52
C PRO A 10 -0.40 -27.80 -60.10
N LYS A 11 0.44 -28.24 -59.14
CA LYS A 11 0.38 -27.91 -57.71
C LYS A 11 0.63 -26.40 -57.48
N PRO A 12 -0.25 -25.65 -56.80
CA PRO A 12 -0.04 -24.22 -56.53
C PRO A 12 1.07 -24.02 -55.49
N ARG A 13 2.12 -23.28 -55.88
CA ARG A 13 3.23 -22.89 -54.99
C ARG A 13 2.80 -21.66 -54.18
N PHE A 14 2.52 -21.86 -52.89
CA PHE A 14 2.37 -20.77 -51.92
C PHE A 14 3.71 -20.05 -51.73
N ARG A 15 3.76 -18.77 -52.09
CA ARG A 15 4.90 -17.89 -51.83
C ARG A 15 4.79 -17.35 -50.41
N ILE A 16 5.73 -17.72 -49.55
CA ILE A 16 5.87 -17.18 -48.19
C ILE A 16 6.39 -15.73 -48.33
N PRO A 17 5.68 -14.71 -47.82
CA PRO A 17 6.15 -13.33 -47.88
C PRO A 17 7.41 -13.12 -47.04
N THR A 18 8.29 -12.28 -47.55
CA THR A 18 9.63 -11.99 -47.04
C THR A 18 9.56 -11.19 -45.74
N VAL A 19 10.50 -11.46 -44.81
CA VAL A 19 10.63 -10.86 -43.46
C VAL A 19 10.52 -9.31 -43.43
N GLY A 20 10.79 -8.62 -44.54
CA GLY A 20 10.64 -7.16 -44.67
C GLY A 20 9.20 -6.62 -44.71
N GLN A 21 8.18 -7.43 -45.01
CA GLN A 21 6.79 -6.96 -45.02
C GLN A 21 6.18 -6.87 -43.61
N ILE A 22 6.65 -7.71 -42.67
CA ILE A 22 6.11 -7.74 -41.30
C ILE A 22 6.58 -6.50 -40.51
N SER A 23 7.82 -6.04 -40.72
CA SER A 23 8.35 -4.86 -40.04
C SER A 23 7.67 -3.55 -40.47
N ALA A 24 7.31 -3.41 -41.75
CA ALA A 24 6.60 -2.24 -42.27
C ALA A 24 5.19 -2.11 -41.66
N ILE A 25 4.50 -3.23 -41.44
CA ILE A 25 3.16 -3.24 -40.84
C ILE A 25 3.22 -2.89 -39.35
N VAL A 26 4.17 -3.46 -38.61
CA VAL A 26 4.37 -3.15 -37.18
C VAL A 26 4.75 -1.67 -36.98
N GLY A 27 5.64 -1.14 -37.83
CA GLY A 27 6.01 0.28 -37.80
C GLY A 27 4.84 1.22 -38.11
N LEU A 28 3.99 0.86 -39.07
CA LEU A 28 2.78 1.62 -39.41
C LEU A 28 1.79 1.64 -38.24
N ILE A 29 1.54 0.49 -37.59
CA ILE A 29 0.62 0.39 -36.44
C ILE A 29 1.14 1.22 -35.27
N ALA A 30 2.43 1.13 -34.94
CA ALA A 30 3.04 1.93 -33.88
C ALA A 30 2.97 3.44 -34.17
N GLY A 31 3.20 3.85 -35.42
CA GLY A 31 3.09 5.24 -35.86
C GLY A 31 1.67 5.79 -35.78
N VAL A 32 0.67 4.99 -36.22
CA VAL A 32 -0.76 5.37 -36.14
C VAL A 32 -1.21 5.49 -34.69
N LEU A 33 -0.86 4.54 -33.83
CA LEU A 33 -1.17 4.60 -32.39
C LEU A 33 -0.53 5.83 -31.74
N GLY A 34 0.74 6.13 -32.07
CA GLY A 34 1.41 7.34 -31.62
C GLY A 34 0.67 8.63 -32.02
N LEU A 35 0.18 8.70 -33.27
CA LEU A 35 -0.58 9.86 -33.76
C LEU A 35 -1.94 9.99 -33.07
N VAL A 36 -2.64 8.88 -32.84
CA VAL A 36 -3.92 8.85 -32.13
C VAL A 36 -3.76 9.35 -30.69
N PHE A 37 -2.70 8.97 -29.98
CA PHE A 37 -2.44 9.44 -28.61
C PHE A 37 -2.02 10.92 -28.51
N ILE A 38 -1.57 11.53 -29.61
CA ILE A 38 -1.30 12.98 -29.70
C ILE A 38 -2.59 13.74 -30.01
N ALA A 39 -3.41 13.25 -30.95
CA ALA A 39 -4.65 13.91 -31.37
C ALA A 39 -5.79 13.77 -30.34
N PHE A 40 -5.80 12.67 -29.57
CA PHE A 40 -6.82 12.37 -28.57
C PHE A 40 -6.15 12.01 -27.23
N PRO A 41 -5.65 12.99 -26.47
CA PRO A 41 -5.00 12.73 -25.18
C PRO A 41 -5.92 12.05 -24.16
N ALA A 42 -7.25 12.13 -24.34
CA ALA A 42 -8.25 11.43 -23.54
C ALA A 42 -8.31 9.90 -23.78
N LEU A 43 -7.68 9.39 -24.85
CA LEU A 43 -7.56 7.94 -25.12
C LEU A 43 -6.27 7.33 -24.57
N ARG A 44 -5.40 8.13 -23.92
CA ARG A 44 -4.27 7.57 -23.20
C ARG A 44 -4.82 6.63 -22.13
N PRO A 45 -4.38 5.37 -22.07
CA PRO A 45 -4.65 4.54 -20.91
C PRO A 45 -4.21 5.35 -19.70
N GLU A 46 -5.10 5.58 -18.74
CA GLU A 46 -4.68 6.07 -17.44
C GLU A 46 -3.52 5.17 -17.00
N ALA A 47 -2.43 5.79 -16.52
CA ALA A 47 -1.36 5.02 -15.91
C ALA A 47 -2.02 4.05 -14.94
N PRO A 48 -1.68 2.74 -14.96
CA PRO A 48 -2.30 1.79 -14.06
C PRO A 48 -2.32 2.41 -12.67
N PRO A 49 -3.44 2.33 -11.92
CA PRO A 49 -3.42 2.72 -10.51
C PRO A 49 -2.18 2.07 -9.89
N ASP A 50 -1.51 2.75 -8.96
CA ASP A 50 -0.34 2.16 -8.29
C ASP A 50 -0.88 0.91 -7.61
N SER A 51 -0.78 -0.25 -8.28
CA SER A 51 -1.57 -1.43 -7.98
C SER A 51 -0.71 -2.28 -7.07
N GLY A 52 -1.26 -2.60 -5.91
CA GLY A 52 -0.60 -3.41 -4.92
C GLY A 52 -1.57 -3.78 -3.81
N SER A 53 -1.12 -4.65 -2.93
CA SER A 53 -1.87 -5.12 -1.78
C SER A 53 -0.99 -5.01 -0.54
N ILE A 54 -1.64 -5.01 0.61
CA ILE A 54 -0.99 -5.14 1.90
C ILE A 54 -1.78 -6.15 2.71
N GLU A 55 -1.09 -7.09 3.31
CA GLU A 55 -1.67 -8.01 4.29
C GLU A 55 -1.10 -7.67 5.66
N VAL A 56 -1.98 -7.63 6.67
CA VAL A 56 -1.59 -7.42 8.06
C VAL A 56 -1.76 -8.70 8.85
N SER A 57 -0.78 -9.01 9.69
CA SER A 57 -0.81 -10.17 10.57
C SER A 57 -0.11 -9.90 11.91
N ASP A 58 -0.25 -10.84 12.85
CA ASP A 58 0.45 -10.81 14.15
C ASP A 58 0.25 -9.50 14.94
N VAL A 59 -0.96 -8.95 14.94
CA VAL A 59 -1.29 -7.72 15.67
C VAL A 59 -1.23 -7.97 17.18
N ARG A 60 -0.42 -7.19 17.89
CA ARG A 60 -0.17 -7.30 19.33
C ARG A 60 -0.19 -5.94 20.00
N VAL A 61 -0.80 -5.89 21.17
CA VAL A 61 -0.76 -4.71 22.06
C VAL A 61 0.35 -4.89 23.08
N ARG A 62 1.16 -3.83 23.27
CA ARG A 62 2.14 -3.75 24.36
C ARG A 62 1.86 -2.53 25.21
N GLN A 63 1.62 -2.75 26.50
CA GLN A 63 1.36 -1.68 27.46
C GLN A 63 1.93 -2.03 28.86
N PRO A 64 2.33 -1.02 29.66
CA PRO A 64 2.50 0.39 29.27
C PRO A 64 3.81 0.61 28.49
N VAL A 65 3.79 1.52 27.50
CA VAL A 65 4.98 1.94 26.73
C VAL A 65 5.06 3.46 26.73
N SER A 66 6.19 4.02 27.15
CA SER A 66 6.41 5.47 27.05
C SER A 66 6.75 5.91 25.63
N PHE A 67 6.41 7.14 25.27
CA PHE A 67 6.73 7.69 23.95
C PHE A 67 8.23 7.65 23.64
N GLY A 68 9.08 7.94 24.63
CA GLY A 68 10.53 7.84 24.48
C GLY A 68 11.03 6.41 24.21
N ARG A 69 10.35 5.37 24.73
CA ARG A 69 10.66 3.97 24.40
C ARG A 69 10.22 3.62 22.98
N TYR A 70 9.08 4.16 22.52
CA TYR A 70 8.62 4.02 21.15
C TYR A 70 9.64 4.62 20.16
N LEU A 71 10.08 5.87 20.36
CA LEU A 71 11.09 6.52 19.50
C LEU A 71 12.41 5.74 19.45
N LYS A 72 12.88 5.24 20.61
CA LYS A 72 14.08 4.38 20.67
C LYS A 72 13.94 3.13 19.82
N ARG A 73 12.75 2.51 19.76
CA ARG A 73 12.49 1.32 18.94
C ARG A 73 12.51 1.63 17.45
N LEU A 74 12.01 2.81 17.07
CA LEU A 74 12.11 3.32 15.69
C LEU A 74 13.49 3.88 15.33
N LYS A 75 14.41 3.95 16.30
CA LYS A 75 15.73 4.61 16.16
C LYS A 75 15.62 6.09 15.76
N LEU A 76 14.54 6.75 16.20
CA LEU A 76 14.33 8.18 16.00
C LEU A 76 14.96 8.98 17.14
N SER A 77 15.47 10.17 16.82
CA SER A 77 16.09 11.06 17.79
C SER A 77 15.01 11.79 18.61
N PRO A 78 15.12 11.82 19.96
CA PRO A 78 14.21 12.58 20.82
C PRO A 78 14.63 14.04 21.03
N ALA A 79 15.68 14.54 20.34
CA ALA A 79 16.41 15.75 20.71
C ALA A 79 15.60 17.06 20.83
N THR A 80 14.40 17.13 20.25
CA THR A 80 13.53 18.31 20.28
C THR A 80 12.37 18.20 21.27
N LEU A 81 12.23 17.09 21.99
CA LEU A 81 11.10 16.80 22.87
C LEU A 81 11.48 16.97 24.35
N SER A 82 10.54 17.46 25.16
CA SER A 82 10.73 17.56 26.61
C SER A 82 10.78 16.17 27.26
N GLU A 83 11.47 16.06 28.40
CA GLU A 83 11.51 14.82 29.17
C GLU A 83 10.11 14.34 29.59
N GLU A 84 9.24 15.29 29.94
CA GLU A 84 7.83 15.03 30.24
C GLU A 84 7.09 14.41 29.05
N TYR A 85 7.26 14.97 27.86
CA TYR A 85 6.63 14.43 26.65
C TYR A 85 7.14 13.01 26.33
N LEU A 86 8.45 12.77 26.51
CA LEU A 86 9.05 11.45 26.33
C LEU A 86 8.60 10.44 27.39
N ALA A 87 8.21 10.92 28.58
CA ALA A 87 7.71 10.10 29.68
C ALA A 87 6.21 9.76 29.54
N ARG A 88 5.46 10.44 28.66
CA ARG A 88 4.04 10.15 28.40
C ARG A 88 3.83 8.67 28.16
N ARG A 89 2.90 8.08 28.92
CA ARG A 89 2.52 6.68 28.84
C ARG A 89 1.47 6.49 27.76
N GLY A 90 1.50 5.32 27.15
CA GLY A 90 0.52 4.92 26.16
C GLY A 90 0.66 3.45 25.80
N VAL A 91 -0.02 3.08 24.73
CA VAL A 91 0.01 1.73 24.15
C VAL A 91 0.85 1.73 22.90
N MET A 92 1.52 0.61 22.66
CA MET A 92 2.20 0.38 21.40
C MET A 92 1.57 -0.81 20.68
N ILE A 93 1.11 -0.58 19.47
CA ILE A 93 0.58 -1.62 18.58
C ILE A 93 1.70 -2.09 17.69
N GLU A 94 2.01 -3.38 17.76
CA GLU A 94 3.01 -4.05 16.93
C GLU A 94 2.29 -4.99 15.96
N PHE A 95 2.59 -4.90 14.68
CA PHE A 95 1.98 -5.75 13.66
C PHE A 95 2.96 -6.02 12.52
N GLN A 96 2.75 -7.13 11.81
CA GLN A 96 3.52 -7.47 10.61
C GLN A 96 2.73 -7.07 9.38
N THR A 97 3.43 -6.51 8.39
CA THR A 97 2.89 -6.21 7.07
C THR A 97 3.61 -7.03 6.04
N GLN A 98 2.86 -7.57 5.08
CA GLN A 98 3.38 -8.10 3.82
C GLN A 98 2.85 -7.22 2.69
N ILE A 99 3.74 -6.46 2.04
CA ILE A 99 3.39 -5.45 1.04
C ILE A 99 3.81 -5.94 -0.34
N GLU A 100 2.87 -5.97 -1.28
CA GLU A 100 3.12 -6.24 -2.69
C GLU A 100 2.89 -4.98 -3.53
N GLY A 101 3.87 -4.63 -4.37
CA GLY A 101 3.90 -3.37 -5.11
C GLY A 101 4.45 -2.19 -4.28
N PHE A 102 4.07 -0.97 -4.66
CA PHE A 102 4.37 0.27 -3.93
C PHE A 102 5.85 0.59 -3.63
N LYS A 103 6.82 -0.02 -4.33
CA LYS A 103 8.24 0.31 -4.13
C LYS A 103 8.50 1.82 -4.25
N GLY A 104 9.10 2.38 -3.21
CA GLY A 104 9.47 3.79 -3.12
C GLY A 104 8.27 4.74 -2.99
N LYS A 105 7.06 4.22 -2.79
CA LYS A 105 5.85 5.02 -2.58
C LYS A 105 5.60 5.21 -1.09
N GLN A 106 5.06 6.37 -0.74
CA GLN A 106 4.64 6.68 0.62
C GLN A 106 3.23 6.16 0.83
N LEU A 107 3.07 5.25 1.79
CA LEU A 107 1.79 4.73 2.25
C LEU A 107 1.49 5.38 3.61
N PRO A 108 0.59 6.38 3.66
CA PRO A 108 0.21 7.00 4.92
C PRO A 108 -0.43 5.98 5.85
N LEU A 109 -0.10 6.06 7.13
CA LEU A 109 -0.72 5.28 8.18
C LEU A 109 -1.38 6.25 9.17
N ARG A 110 -2.66 6.02 9.43
CA ARG A 110 -3.42 6.67 10.49
C ARG A 110 -3.74 5.65 11.57
N TRP A 111 -3.76 6.11 12.81
CA TRP A 111 -4.34 5.36 13.90
C TRP A 111 -5.43 6.17 14.59
N GLU A 112 -6.40 5.45 15.15
CA GLU A 112 -7.51 5.99 15.91
C GLU A 112 -7.67 5.14 17.17
N LEU A 113 -7.63 5.78 18.34
CA LEU A 113 -7.91 5.17 19.63
C LEU A 113 -9.42 5.25 19.88
N ASN A 114 -10.06 4.10 20.07
CA ASN A 114 -11.50 3.99 20.20
C ASN A 114 -11.91 3.44 21.56
N ASP A 115 -12.96 4.00 22.16
CA ASP A 115 -13.62 3.44 23.35
C ASP A 115 -14.37 2.17 22.96
N ALA A 116 -14.08 1.04 23.62
CA ALA A 116 -14.66 -0.25 23.23
C ALA A 116 -16.14 -0.40 23.60
N ALA A 117 -16.68 0.43 24.49
CA ALA A 117 -18.08 0.40 24.88
C ALA A 117 -18.96 1.22 23.91
N THR A 118 -18.47 2.38 23.45
CA THR A 118 -19.26 3.26 22.58
C THR A 118 -18.85 3.20 21.11
N ASN A 119 -17.63 2.74 20.81
CA ASN A 119 -16.93 2.85 19.51
C ASN A 119 -16.71 4.31 19.07
N ASP A 120 -16.68 5.24 20.00
CA ASP A 120 -16.34 6.64 19.70
C ASP A 120 -14.82 6.84 19.68
N PRO A 121 -14.30 7.67 18.76
CA PRO A 121 -12.89 8.04 18.74
C PRO A 121 -12.54 8.93 19.92
N VAL A 122 -11.46 8.58 20.61
CA VAL A 122 -10.90 9.28 21.76
C VAL A 122 -9.69 10.12 21.36
N ASP A 123 -8.85 9.59 20.47
CA ASP A 123 -7.67 10.28 19.96
C ASP A 123 -7.27 9.69 18.59
N GLU A 124 -6.56 10.46 17.78
CA GLU A 124 -6.11 10.03 16.45
C GLU A 124 -4.84 10.76 16.01
N ASP A 125 -4.06 10.13 15.14
CA ASP A 125 -2.93 10.79 14.49
C ASP A 125 -2.59 10.12 13.14
N GLU A 126 -2.00 10.92 12.25
CA GLU A 126 -1.52 10.54 10.92
C GLU A 126 -0.02 10.86 10.78
N ALA A 127 0.79 10.48 11.76
CA ALA A 127 2.20 10.85 11.78
C ALA A 127 3.14 9.83 11.12
N VAL A 128 2.67 8.66 10.71
CA VAL A 128 3.54 7.56 10.25
C VAL A 128 3.37 7.31 8.76
N THR A 129 4.48 7.20 8.04
CA THR A 129 4.48 6.84 6.62
C THR A 129 5.33 5.59 6.41
N ILE A 130 4.76 4.60 5.74
CA ILE A 130 5.44 3.39 5.31
C ILE A 130 6.02 3.63 3.91
N VAL A 131 7.30 3.32 3.71
CA VAL A 131 7.96 3.40 2.39
C VAL A 131 8.62 2.07 2.08
N PRO A 132 7.99 1.19 1.28
CA PRO A 132 8.59 -0.07 0.87
C PRO A 132 9.83 0.16 0.01
N SER A 133 10.90 -0.56 0.31
CA SER A 133 12.16 -0.56 -0.44
C SER A 133 12.13 -1.48 -1.67
N THR A 134 11.25 -2.49 -1.64
CA THR A 134 11.02 -3.47 -2.72
C THR A 134 9.53 -3.55 -3.06
N ASN A 135 9.18 -4.23 -4.17
CA ASN A 135 7.78 -4.52 -4.53
C ASN A 135 7.21 -5.76 -3.80
N ASN A 136 8.00 -6.36 -2.91
CA ASN A 136 7.58 -7.47 -2.07
C ASN A 136 8.41 -7.33 -0.80
N GLU A 137 7.81 -6.77 0.25
CA GLU A 137 8.47 -6.48 1.51
C GLU A 137 7.60 -6.92 2.69
N GLY A 138 8.17 -7.80 3.52
CA GLY A 138 7.64 -8.14 4.82
C GLY A 138 8.37 -7.36 5.92
N ARG A 139 7.65 -6.67 6.81
CA ARG A 139 8.25 -5.92 7.92
C ARG A 139 7.33 -5.80 9.13
N THR A 140 7.94 -5.70 10.31
CA THR A 140 7.22 -5.31 11.54
C THR A 140 7.13 -3.79 11.66
N TRP A 141 5.92 -3.29 11.91
CA TRP A 141 5.62 -1.88 12.15
C TRP A 141 5.12 -1.65 13.57
N PHE A 142 5.23 -0.39 13.99
CA PHE A 142 4.86 0.05 15.33
C PHE A 142 4.07 1.35 15.26
N VAL A 143 2.94 1.37 15.96
CA VAL A 143 2.15 2.57 16.25
C VAL A 143 2.17 2.80 17.75
N TRP A 144 2.20 4.05 18.18
CA TRP A 144 2.02 4.42 19.58
C TRP A 144 0.84 5.37 19.69
N ALA A 145 -0.08 5.06 20.60
CA ALA A 145 -1.19 5.94 20.96
C ALA A 145 -1.05 6.31 22.45
N PRO A 146 -1.31 7.58 22.82
CA PRO A 146 -1.25 7.99 24.22
C PRO A 146 -2.31 7.26 25.05
N ALA A 147 -2.04 7.10 26.34
CA ALA A 147 -3.04 6.54 27.26
C ALA A 147 -4.23 7.52 27.36
N PRO A 148 -5.47 7.02 27.33
CA PRO A 148 -6.66 7.85 27.47
C PRO A 148 -6.77 8.43 28.88
N GLU A 149 -7.48 9.55 29.01
CA GLU A 149 -7.68 10.23 30.29
C GLU A 149 -8.60 9.46 31.25
N THR A 150 -9.42 8.56 30.71
CA THR A 150 -10.39 7.80 31.51
C THR A 150 -10.06 6.31 31.54
N THR A 151 -10.33 5.66 32.67
CA THR A 151 -10.15 4.21 32.82
C THR A 151 -11.26 3.49 32.05
N GLY A 152 -10.88 2.53 31.22
CA GLY A 152 -11.82 1.84 30.34
C GLY A 152 -11.18 0.73 29.52
N LYS A 153 -11.98 0.16 28.63
CA LYS A 153 -11.50 -0.74 27.58
C LYS A 153 -11.42 0.03 26.28
N TYR A 154 -10.33 -0.16 25.57
CA TYR A 154 -10.06 0.53 24.32
C TYR A 154 -9.50 -0.44 23.29
N TYR A 155 -9.57 -0.04 22.03
CA TYR A 155 -8.85 -0.67 20.94
C TYR A 155 -8.30 0.42 20.02
N VAL A 156 -7.31 0.08 19.21
CA VAL A 156 -6.76 1.00 18.20
C VAL A 156 -7.10 0.46 16.83
N THR A 157 -7.77 1.27 16.02
CA THR A 157 -7.96 1.02 14.60
C THR A 157 -6.78 1.63 13.85
N VAL A 158 -6.09 0.82 13.04
CA VAL A 158 -5.00 1.27 12.19
C VAL A 158 -5.46 1.18 10.74
N THR A 159 -5.36 2.28 10.01
CA THR A 159 -5.68 2.35 8.59
C THR A 159 -4.45 2.73 7.78
N ILE A 160 -4.15 1.93 6.76
CA ILE A 160 -3.06 2.19 5.82
C ILE A 160 -3.69 2.61 4.50
N TYR A 161 -3.26 3.74 3.94
CA TYR A 161 -3.82 4.33 2.74
C TYR A 161 -2.94 4.12 1.51
N GLN A 162 -3.56 4.21 0.34
CA GLN A 162 -2.86 4.28 -0.94
C GLN A 162 -1.93 5.49 -1.00
N PRO A 163 -0.91 5.47 -1.87
CA PRO A 163 -0.12 6.66 -2.14
C PRO A 163 -1.05 7.81 -2.58
N ARG A 164 -1.00 8.93 -1.87
CA ARG A 164 -1.86 10.09 -2.12
C ARG A 164 -1.76 10.53 -3.58
N LYS A 165 -2.86 10.41 -4.32
CA LYS A 165 -3.06 10.95 -5.67
C LYS A 165 -4.32 11.82 -5.63
N GLY A 166 -4.15 13.12 -5.41
CA GLY A 166 -5.27 14.07 -5.30
C GLY A 166 -5.72 14.30 -3.86
N GLN A 167 -7.01 14.59 -3.66
CA GLN A 167 -7.57 15.02 -2.37
C GLN A 167 -8.27 13.91 -1.57
N VAL A 168 -8.41 12.72 -2.14
CA VAL A 168 -9.15 11.63 -1.51
C VAL A 168 -8.16 10.57 -1.02
N ASP A 169 -8.19 10.30 0.28
CA ASP A 169 -7.46 9.20 0.88
C ASP A 169 -8.26 7.91 0.65
N VAL A 170 -7.63 6.93 0.00
CA VAL A 170 -8.24 5.62 -0.31
C VAL A 170 -7.60 4.57 0.58
N PRO A 171 -8.35 3.92 1.49
CA PRO A 171 -7.78 2.90 2.36
C PRO A 171 -7.35 1.68 1.54
N LEU A 172 -6.15 1.18 1.83
CA LEU A 172 -5.66 -0.11 1.36
C LEU A 172 -6.08 -1.23 2.28
N GLU A 173 -5.94 -1.01 3.59
CA GLU A 173 -6.22 -2.00 4.63
C GLU A 173 -6.54 -1.27 5.93
N ALA A 174 -7.44 -1.86 6.71
CA ALA A 174 -7.77 -1.39 8.05
C ALA A 174 -7.95 -2.59 8.98
N PHE A 175 -7.43 -2.49 10.20
CA PHE A 175 -7.56 -3.53 11.20
C PHE A 175 -7.63 -2.95 12.61
N ASP A 176 -8.28 -3.70 13.50
CA ASP A 176 -8.35 -3.37 14.91
C ASP A 176 -7.31 -4.16 15.71
N SER A 177 -6.72 -3.51 16.71
CA SER A 177 -5.96 -4.21 17.73
C SER A 177 -6.86 -5.08 18.60
N PRO A 178 -6.32 -6.11 19.28
CA PRO A 178 -6.98 -6.67 20.45
C PRO A 178 -7.38 -5.56 21.44
N GLU A 179 -8.53 -5.72 22.10
CA GLU A 179 -8.93 -4.84 23.19
C GLU A 179 -7.89 -4.86 24.31
N PHE A 180 -7.71 -3.70 24.94
CA PHE A 180 -6.86 -3.56 26.10
C PHE A 180 -7.54 -2.68 27.16
N THR A 181 -7.19 -2.91 28.42
CA THR A 181 -7.65 -2.08 29.53
C THR A 181 -6.58 -1.07 29.86
N GLU A 182 -6.90 0.21 29.75
CA GLU A 182 -6.01 1.28 30.21
C GLU A 182 -6.45 1.82 31.56
N LEU A 183 -5.45 2.17 32.36
CA LEU A 183 -5.66 2.94 33.57
C LEU A 183 -5.63 4.41 33.15
N ALA A 184 -6.56 5.21 33.68
CA ALA A 184 -6.55 6.66 33.47
C ALA A 184 -5.12 7.20 33.59
N ALA A 185 -4.71 8.01 32.62
CA ALA A 185 -3.42 8.69 32.70
C ALA A 185 -3.31 9.42 34.05
N ASP A 186 -2.13 9.33 34.71
CA ASP A 186 -1.89 10.17 35.89
C ASP A 186 -2.12 11.63 35.47
N PRO A 187 -2.84 12.44 36.29
CA PRO A 187 -3.04 13.83 35.97
C PRO A 187 -1.67 14.48 35.75
N ALA A 188 -1.52 15.18 34.63
CA ALA A 188 -0.31 15.96 34.38
C ALA A 188 -0.05 16.87 35.60
N PRO A 189 1.20 16.92 36.11
CA PRO A 189 1.54 17.70 37.30
C PRO A 189 1.36 19.21 37.11
#